data_AF-X0ZF06-F1
#
_entry.id   AF-X0ZF06-F1
#
_cell.length_a   1.000
_cell.length_b   1.000
_cell.length_c   1.000
_cell.angle_alpha   90.00
_cell.angle_beta   90.00
_cell.angle_gamma   90.00
#
_symmetry.space_group_name_H-M   'P 1'
#
loop_
_entity.id
_entity.type
_entity.pdbx_description
1 polymer ?
#
loop_
_entity_poly.entity_id
_entity_poly.type
_entity_poly.pdbx_seq_one_letter_code
_entity_poly.pdbx_strand_id
1 'polypeptide(L)'
;MLYRRSVCTLIFITLVFSSIFLIPDAYALTSLSLEPKVIEVPYLVIDNASTLVLVKLNINNVQDLKEFSFKFTYNTSIIEPRPPHDSFGMIDPSFYVTTGGWTGSTLNGRLAKTFSGSGTIFTYGFRVLNPGTTQLNLTDIMLRDSGGSI
;
A
#
# COMPACT_ATOMS: atom_id res chain seq x y z
N MET A 1 4.35 53.89 69.25
CA MET A 1 4.16 54.61 67.97
C MET A 1 4.40 53.62 66.83
N LEU A 2 3.41 53.50 65.94
CA LEU A 2 3.24 52.66 64.73
C LEU A 2 4.50 52.09 64.04
N TYR A 3 4.60 50.78 63.77
CA TYR A 3 4.03 49.97 62.67
C TYR A 3 4.71 50.15 61.29
N ARG A 4 4.96 48.99 60.66
CA ARG A 4 5.06 48.71 59.21
C ARG A 4 6.46 48.62 58.57
N ARG A 5 6.92 47.38 58.33
CA ARG A 5 7.67 46.96 57.12
C ARG A 5 7.29 45.50 56.83
N SER A 6 6.29 45.27 55.98
CA SER A 6 6.46 44.88 54.56
C SER A 6 6.96 43.45 54.43
N VAL A 7 6.01 42.51 54.40
CA VAL A 7 6.24 41.10 54.03
C VAL A 7 6.38 41.03 52.51
N CYS A 8 7.55 40.66 52.03
CA CYS A 8 7.78 40.33 50.62
C CYS A 8 7.26 38.91 50.36
N THR A 9 6.06 38.80 49.79
CA THR A 9 5.51 37.52 49.35
C THR A 9 6.18 37.13 48.03
N LEU A 10 7.05 36.12 48.07
CA LEU A 10 7.68 35.52 46.89
C LEU A 10 6.74 34.45 46.33
N ILE A 11 6.12 34.74 45.18
CA ILE A 11 5.23 33.79 44.49
C ILE A 11 6.11 32.84 43.65
N PHE A 12 6.23 31.58 44.09
CA PHE A 12 6.82 30.50 43.30
C PHE A 12 5.78 30.05 42.26
N ILE A 13 5.96 30.44 41.00
CA ILE A 13 5.20 29.89 39.87
C ILE A 13 5.90 28.61 39.43
N THR A 14 5.38 27.46 39.84
CA THR A 14 5.77 26.16 39.30
C THR A 14 5.18 26.01 37.89
N LEU A 15 6.00 26.26 36.87
CA LEU A 15 5.72 25.88 35.48
C LEU A 15 5.75 24.35 35.39
N VAL A 16 4.57 23.73 35.39
CA VAL A 16 4.42 22.33 35.02
C VAL A 16 4.60 22.27 33.50
N PHE A 17 5.82 22.01 33.04
CA PHE A 17 6.05 21.53 31.68
C PHE A 17 5.46 20.13 31.60
N SER A 18 4.18 20.04 31.23
CA SER A 18 3.61 18.80 30.73
C SER A 18 4.30 18.53 29.40
N SER A 19 5.37 17.73 29.44
CA SER A 19 5.95 17.12 28.26
C SER A 19 4.85 16.32 27.58
N ILE A 20 4.22 16.90 26.55
CA ILE A 20 3.49 16.10 25.57
C ILE A 20 4.59 15.30 24.89
N PHE A 21 4.83 14.09 25.38
CA PHE A 21 5.43 13.06 24.54
C PHE A 21 4.46 12.87 23.38
N LEU A 22 4.75 13.53 22.25
CA LEU A 22 4.40 12.99 20.95
C LEU A 22 5.06 11.62 20.93
N ILE A 23 4.30 10.58 21.29
CA ILE A 23 4.64 9.22 20.89
C ILE A 23 4.69 9.32 19.37
N PRO A 24 5.87 9.26 18.73
CA PRO A 24 5.90 9.19 17.28
C PRO A 24 5.08 7.95 16.94
N ASP A 25 4.11 8.18 16.05
CA ASP A 25 3.07 7.26 15.61
C ASP A 25 3.47 5.80 15.82
N ALA A 26 2.64 5.06 16.56
CA ALA A 26 2.77 3.63 16.74
C ALA A 26 3.12 3.00 15.39
N TYR A 27 4.20 2.21 15.32
CA TYR A 27 4.67 1.53 14.11
C TYR A 27 3.48 0.96 13.33
N ALA A 28 2.97 1.73 12.38
CA ALA A 28 1.78 1.35 11.66
C ALA A 28 2.22 0.18 10.79
N LEU A 29 1.63 -1.00 11.03
CA LEU A 29 2.07 -2.22 10.37
C LEU A 29 2.00 -2.03 8.86
N THR A 30 3.10 -2.37 8.19
CA THR A 30 3.12 -2.40 6.73
C THR A 30 2.04 -3.36 6.25
N SER A 31 1.20 -2.90 5.33
CA SER A 31 0.09 -3.71 4.82
C SER A 31 -0.09 -3.53 3.33
N LEU A 32 -0.59 -4.58 2.69
CA LEU A 32 -0.97 -4.59 1.29
C LEU A 32 -2.48 -4.79 1.16
N SER A 33 -3.10 -4.10 0.21
CA SER A 33 -4.53 -4.25 -0.08
C SER A 33 -4.81 -4.18 -1.57
N LEU A 34 -5.88 -4.87 -1.98
CA LEU A 34 -6.36 -4.89 -3.36
C LEU A 34 -7.67 -4.13 -3.48
N GLU A 35 -7.78 -3.36 -4.56
CA GLU A 35 -8.98 -2.57 -4.85
C GLU A 35 -9.36 -2.73 -6.35
N PRO A 36 -10.44 -3.44 -6.68
CA PRO A 36 -11.31 -4.20 -5.77
C PRO A 36 -10.66 -5.52 -5.31
N LYS A 37 -11.07 -6.02 -4.13
CA LYS A 37 -10.71 -7.36 -3.65
C LYS A 37 -11.62 -8.46 -4.19
N VAL A 38 -12.87 -8.13 -4.48
CA VAL A 38 -13.87 -9.05 -5.05
C VAL A 38 -14.34 -8.47 -6.38
N ILE A 39 -14.33 -9.30 -7.42
CA ILE A 39 -14.82 -8.94 -8.75
C ILE A 39 -16.08 -9.75 -9.00
N GLU A 40 -17.17 -9.04 -9.30
CA GLU A 40 -18.45 -9.61 -9.70
C GLU A 40 -18.69 -9.32 -11.17
N VAL A 41 -18.79 -10.37 -11.98
CA VAL A 41 -19.05 -10.29 -13.42
C VAL A 41 -20.50 -10.69 -13.68
N PRO A 42 -21.36 -9.76 -14.12
CA PRO A 42 -22.77 -10.05 -14.38
C PRO A 42 -22.96 -10.89 -15.66
N TYR A 43 -24.05 -11.66 -15.70
CA TYR A 43 -24.38 -12.59 -16.79
C TYR A 43 -24.64 -11.92 -18.15
N LEU A 44 -24.99 -10.63 -18.15
CA LEU A 44 -25.42 -9.89 -19.35
C LEU A 44 -24.28 -9.15 -20.06
N VAL A 45 -23.04 -9.25 -19.58
CA VAL A 45 -21.87 -8.60 -20.17
C VAL A 45 -21.05 -9.67 -20.89
N ILE A 46 -21.42 -9.98 -22.14
CA ILE A 46 -20.65 -10.88 -22.99
C ILE A 46 -20.32 -10.14 -24.28
N ASP A 47 -19.41 -9.18 -24.15
CA ASP A 47 -18.46 -8.89 -25.22
C ASP A 47 -17.06 -9.24 -24.67
N ASN A 48 -16.79 -10.56 -24.64
CA ASN A 48 -15.73 -11.23 -23.86
C ASN A 48 -14.28 -10.85 -24.24
N ALA A 49 -14.10 -10.01 -25.25
CA ALA A 49 -12.77 -9.62 -25.75
C ALA A 49 -12.28 -8.27 -25.20
N SER A 50 -13.20 -7.39 -24.79
CA SER A 50 -12.93 -5.97 -24.51
C SER A 50 -13.16 -5.55 -23.05
N THR A 51 -13.91 -6.33 -22.26
CA THR A 51 -14.20 -5.96 -20.87
C THR A 51 -12.99 -6.21 -19.97
N LEU A 52 -12.52 -5.13 -19.33
CA LEU A 52 -11.42 -5.13 -18.39
C LEU A 52 -11.87 -4.67 -17.01
N VAL A 53 -11.39 -5.36 -15.98
CA VAL A 53 -11.50 -4.94 -14.60
C VAL A 53 -10.13 -4.49 -14.13
N LEU A 54 -10.04 -3.24 -13.69
CA LEU A 54 -8.79 -2.69 -13.15
C LEU A 54 -8.71 -2.96 -11.66
N VAL A 55 -7.57 -3.50 -11.23
CA VAL A 55 -7.25 -3.82 -9.84
C VAL A 55 -6.01 -3.04 -9.44
N LYS A 56 -6.12 -2.28 -8.35
CA LYS A 56 -5.00 -1.57 -7.73
C LYS A 56 -4.41 -2.42 -6.62
N LEU A 57 -3.08 -2.54 -6.58
CA LEU A 57 -2.35 -2.96 -5.39
C LEU A 57 -1.89 -1.73 -4.63
N ASN A 58 -2.39 -1.56 -3.41
CA ASN A 58 -1.95 -0.52 -2.50
C ASN A 58 -1.00 -1.09 -1.45
N ILE A 59 0.00 -0.30 -1.09
CA ILE A 59 0.87 -0.52 0.06
C ILE A 59 0.73 0.63 1.03
N ASN A 60 0.72 0.31 2.32
CA ASN A 60 0.61 1.31 3.38
C ASN A 60 1.73 1.15 4.38
N ASN A 61 2.24 2.28 4.87
CA ASN A 61 3.18 2.37 5.98
C ASN A 61 4.44 1.52 5.76
N VAL A 62 4.98 1.52 4.54
CA VAL A 62 6.25 0.84 4.27
C VAL A 62 7.41 1.79 4.55
N GLN A 63 8.53 1.23 5.01
CA GLN A 63 9.77 1.96 5.20
C GLN A 63 10.87 1.32 4.35
N ASP A 64 11.59 2.15 3.60
CA ASP A 64 12.78 1.78 2.83
C ASP A 64 12.59 0.62 1.84
N LEU A 65 11.38 0.44 1.28
CA LEU A 65 11.10 -0.62 0.33
C LEU A 65 12.05 -0.55 -0.86
N LYS A 66 12.72 -1.66 -1.19
CA LYS A 66 13.62 -1.79 -2.33
C LYS A 66 13.23 -2.92 -3.27
N GLU A 67 12.80 -4.05 -2.73
CA GLU A 67 12.36 -5.20 -3.53
C GLU A 67 10.97 -5.65 -3.10
N PHE A 68 10.19 -6.13 -4.04
CA PHE A 68 8.90 -6.74 -3.77
C PHE A 68 8.69 -7.99 -4.63
N SER A 69 7.93 -8.93 -4.10
CA SER A 69 7.41 -10.09 -4.81
C SER A 69 6.08 -10.49 -4.18
N PHE A 70 5.09 -10.83 -4.99
CA PHE A 70 3.82 -11.39 -4.53
C PHE A 70 3.13 -12.14 -5.67
N LYS A 71 2.25 -13.07 -5.30
CA LYS A 71 1.44 -13.85 -6.23
C LYS A 71 -0.04 -13.55 -6.09
N PHE A 72 -0.71 -13.46 -7.23
CA PHE A 72 -2.17 -13.36 -7.30
C PHE A 72 -2.81 -14.74 -7.34
N THR A 73 -3.80 -14.94 -6.48
CA THR A 73 -4.73 -16.08 -6.57
C THR A 73 -6.14 -15.57 -6.85
N TYR A 74 -6.79 -16.15 -7.85
CA TYR A 74 -8.15 -15.85 -8.29
C TYR A 74 -8.70 -17.04 -9.07
N ASN A 75 -10.00 -17.02 -9.38
CA ASN A 75 -10.60 -18.01 -10.26
C ASN A 75 -10.26 -17.70 -11.73
N THR A 76 -9.32 -18.46 -12.29
CA THR A 76 -8.84 -18.30 -13.67
C THR A 76 -9.89 -18.65 -14.72
N SER A 77 -11.02 -19.27 -14.34
CA SER A 77 -12.14 -19.49 -15.25
C SER A 77 -13.03 -18.25 -15.41
N ILE A 78 -12.93 -17.27 -14.50
CA ILE A 78 -13.75 -16.04 -14.51
C ILE A 78 -12.96 -14.87 -15.10
N ILE A 79 -11.69 -14.72 -14.72
CA ILE A 79 -10.81 -13.66 -15.19
C ILE A 79 -9.42 -14.18 -15.53
N GLU A 80 -8.72 -13.49 -16.43
CA GLU A 80 -7.31 -13.74 -16.75
C GLU A 80 -6.49 -12.44 -16.73
N PRO A 81 -5.20 -12.51 -16.37
CA PRO A 81 -4.32 -11.36 -16.37
C PRO A 81 -4.04 -10.96 -17.81
N ARG A 82 -4.32 -9.70 -18.17
CA ARG A 82 -3.97 -9.21 -19.51
C ARG A 82 -2.62 -8.50 -19.43
N PRO A 83 -1.59 -9.00 -20.14
CA PRO A 83 -0.29 -8.34 -20.12
C PRO A 83 -0.44 -6.89 -20.60
N PRO A 84 0.37 -5.96 -20.06
CA PRO A 84 0.32 -4.54 -20.43
C PRO A 84 0.91 -4.36 -21.83
N HIS A 85 0.15 -4.73 -22.84
CA HIS A 85 0.34 -4.28 -24.20
C HIS A 85 -0.69 -3.17 -24.37
N ASP A 86 -0.32 -1.90 -24.22
CA ASP A 86 -1.19 -0.76 -24.57
C ASP A 86 -2.14 -0.23 -23.46
N SER A 87 -1.61 0.07 -22.25
CA SER A 87 -2.24 0.95 -21.20
C SER A 87 -3.10 0.29 -20.12
N PHE A 88 -3.21 -1.05 -20.08
CA PHE A 88 -4.08 -1.74 -19.12
C PHE A 88 -3.39 -2.20 -17.83
N GLY A 89 -2.07 -2.03 -17.74
CA GLY A 89 -1.31 -2.25 -16.52
C GLY A 89 -0.19 -1.23 -16.40
N MET A 90 -0.17 -0.48 -15.30
CA MET A 90 0.82 0.58 -15.06
C MET A 90 1.36 0.46 -13.63
N ILE A 91 2.68 0.33 -13.51
CA ILE A 91 3.39 0.58 -12.26
C ILE A 91 3.34 2.08 -12.00
N ASP A 92 2.99 2.47 -10.78
CA ASP A 92 2.99 3.87 -10.40
C ASP A 92 4.43 4.42 -10.52
N PRO A 93 4.64 5.61 -11.12
CA PRO A 93 5.98 6.17 -11.30
C PRO A 93 6.79 6.31 -10.01
N SER A 94 6.12 6.47 -8.85
CA SER A 94 6.76 6.50 -7.52
C SER A 94 7.45 5.18 -7.18
N PHE A 95 7.04 4.09 -7.83
CA PHE A 95 7.57 2.74 -7.73
C PHE A 95 8.34 2.32 -8.98
N TYR A 96 9.01 3.26 -9.65
CA TYR A 96 9.84 2.95 -10.82
C TYR A 96 10.81 1.79 -10.55
N VAL A 97 10.69 0.71 -11.32
CA VAL A 97 11.50 -0.51 -11.23
C VAL A 97 12.67 -0.48 -12.20
N THR A 98 13.86 -0.90 -11.75
CA THR A 98 15.03 -1.12 -12.64
C THR A 98 15.03 -2.50 -13.25
N THR A 99 14.47 -3.48 -12.55
CA THR A 99 14.40 -4.89 -12.98
C THR A 99 13.16 -5.54 -12.37
N GLY A 100 12.56 -6.49 -13.09
CA GLY A 100 11.36 -7.19 -12.65
C GLY A 100 10.30 -7.26 -13.74
N GLY A 101 9.11 -7.71 -13.36
CA GLY A 101 7.98 -7.83 -14.26
C GLY A 101 7.00 -8.88 -13.80
N TRP A 102 6.17 -9.32 -14.74
CA TRP A 102 5.17 -10.34 -14.50
C TRP A 102 5.64 -11.69 -15.05
N THR A 103 5.65 -12.73 -14.22
CA THR A 103 5.93 -14.11 -14.63
C THR A 103 4.82 -15.03 -14.12
N GLY A 104 3.96 -15.52 -15.01
CA GLY A 104 2.81 -16.35 -14.64
C GLY A 104 1.76 -15.56 -13.85
N SER A 105 1.62 -15.81 -12.55
CA SER A 105 0.79 -15.03 -11.60
C SER A 105 1.64 -14.24 -10.58
N THR A 106 2.96 -14.25 -10.75
CA THR A 106 3.91 -13.59 -9.86
C THR A 106 4.27 -12.23 -10.43
N LEU A 107 4.19 -11.20 -9.58
CA LEU A 107 4.75 -9.89 -9.87
C LEU A 107 5.89 -9.63 -8.89
N ASN A 108 7.06 -9.32 -9.45
CA ASN A 108 8.25 -9.03 -8.70
C ASN A 108 8.99 -7.83 -9.31
N GLY A 109 9.73 -7.11 -8.47
CA GLY A 109 10.51 -5.97 -8.92
C GLY A 109 11.52 -5.47 -7.90
N ARG A 110 12.57 -4.84 -8.41
CA ARG A 110 13.53 -4.04 -7.64
C ARG A 110 13.39 -2.58 -8.06
N LEU A 111 13.09 -1.73 -7.10
CA LEU A 111 12.89 -0.30 -7.30
C LEU A 111 14.22 0.40 -7.60
N ALA A 112 14.21 1.42 -8.46
CA ALA A 112 15.40 2.22 -8.74
C ALA A 112 15.88 2.99 -7.51
N LYS A 113 14.93 3.54 -6.75
CA LYS A 113 15.12 4.23 -5.47
C LYS A 113 14.26 3.57 -4.41
N THR A 114 14.65 3.68 -3.16
CA THR A 114 13.83 3.14 -2.07
C THR A 114 12.55 3.96 -1.91
N PHE A 115 11.48 3.32 -1.44
CA PHE A 115 10.20 3.95 -1.22
C PHE A 115 9.78 3.83 0.25
N SER A 116 9.40 4.95 0.85
CA SER A 116 8.77 5.01 2.18
C SER A 116 7.44 5.72 2.09
N GLY A 117 6.44 5.22 2.80
CA GLY A 117 5.10 5.80 2.88
C GLY A 117 4.00 4.84 2.44
N SER A 118 2.95 5.41 1.86
CA SER A 118 1.77 4.69 1.40
C SER A 118 1.44 5.12 -0.03
N GLY A 119 0.91 4.21 -0.84
CA GLY A 119 0.54 4.50 -2.22
C GLY A 119 0.09 3.27 -3.00
N THR A 120 -0.36 3.50 -4.23
CA THR A 120 -0.64 2.43 -5.18
C THR A 120 0.67 2.00 -5.82
N ILE A 121 1.07 0.72 -5.69
CA ILE A 121 2.26 0.18 -6.35
C ILE A 121 2.01 0.07 -7.85
N PHE A 122 0.87 -0.49 -8.24
CA PHE A 122 0.47 -0.61 -9.63
C PHE A 122 -1.04 -0.80 -9.77
N THR A 123 -1.54 -0.49 -10.97
CA THR A 123 -2.88 -0.85 -11.43
C THR A 123 -2.75 -1.90 -12.52
N TYR A 124 -3.53 -2.98 -12.46
CA TYR A 124 -3.46 -4.10 -13.39
C TYR A 124 -4.83 -4.50 -13.93
N GLY A 125 -4.89 -4.73 -15.24
CA GLY A 125 -6.09 -5.10 -15.95
C GLY A 125 -6.29 -6.61 -16.02
N PHE A 126 -7.43 -7.06 -15.53
CA PHE A 126 -7.91 -8.42 -15.72
C PHE A 126 -8.96 -8.43 -16.81
N ARG A 127 -8.78 -9.30 -17.79
CA ARG A 127 -9.81 -9.57 -18.80
C ARG A 127 -10.85 -10.51 -18.21
N VAL A 128 -12.11 -10.18 -18.45
CA VAL A 128 -13.24 -11.04 -18.11
C VAL A 128 -13.37 -12.17 -19.13
N LEU A 129 -13.46 -13.41 -18.63
CA LEU A 129 -13.65 -14.61 -19.44
C LEU A 129 -15.09 -15.14 -19.37
N ASN A 130 -15.64 -15.23 -18.16
CA ASN A 130 -16.98 -15.75 -17.92
C ASN A 130 -17.67 -14.97 -16.78
N PRO A 131 -19.01 -14.98 -16.73
CA PRO A 131 -19.76 -14.49 -15.57
C PRO A 131 -19.43 -15.26 -14.29
N GLY A 132 -19.62 -14.60 -13.15
CA GLY A 132 -19.40 -15.18 -11.83
C GLY A 132 -18.71 -14.22 -10.86
N THR A 133 -18.33 -14.75 -9.70
CA THR A 133 -17.63 -13.99 -8.66
C THR A 133 -16.27 -14.60 -8.40
N THR A 134 -15.24 -13.75 -8.34
CA THR A 134 -13.89 -14.16 -7.95
C THR A 134 -13.34 -13.21 -6.89
N GLN A 135 -12.72 -13.79 -5.85
CA GLN A 135 -11.96 -13.05 -4.86
C GLN A 135 -10.48 -13.08 -5.25
N LEU A 136 -9.85 -11.91 -5.25
CA LEU A 136 -8.42 -11.76 -5.41
C LEU A 136 -7.75 -11.84 -4.04
N ASN A 137 -6.69 -12.65 -3.94
CA ASN A 137 -5.81 -12.63 -2.79
C ASN A 137 -4.35 -12.51 -3.22
N LEU A 138 -3.56 -11.92 -2.32
CA LEU A 138 -2.11 -11.89 -2.40
C LEU A 138 -1.56 -13.03 -1.55
N THR A 139 -0.63 -13.77 -2.13
CA THR A 139 0.10 -14.88 -1.48
C THR A 139 1.58 -14.73 -1.78
N ASP A 140 2.43 -15.48 -1.06
CA ASP A 140 3.89 -15.46 -1.24
C ASP A 140 4.46 -14.03 -1.24
N ILE A 141 3.98 -13.22 -0.29
CA ILE A 141 4.36 -11.81 -0.15
C ILE A 141 5.77 -11.73 0.42
N MET A 142 6.65 -11.02 -0.27
CA MET A 142 7.99 -10.66 0.18
C MET A 142 8.21 -9.18 -0.14
N LEU A 143 8.49 -8.40 0.89
CA LEU A 143 8.95 -7.02 0.79
C LEU A 143 10.35 -6.99 1.38
N ARG A 144 11.30 -6.30 0.75
CA ARG A 144 12.65 -6.14 1.31
C ARG A 144 13.10 -4.70 1.29
N ASP A 145 13.82 -4.32 2.35
CA ASP A 145 14.48 -3.04 2.46
C ASP A 145 15.73 -2.93 1.58
N SER A 146 16.42 -1.79 1.60
CA SER A 146 17.66 -1.60 0.84
C SER A 146 18.84 -2.47 1.28
N GLY A 147 18.82 -2.94 2.53
CA GLY A 147 19.79 -3.89 3.09
C GLY A 147 19.46 -5.36 2.78
N GLY A 148 18.27 -5.64 2.25
CA GLY A 148 17.78 -6.99 1.96
C GLY A 148 17.01 -7.66 3.10
N SER A 149 16.71 -6.94 4.17
CA SER A 149 15.87 -7.43 5.29
C SER A 149 14.40 -7.41 4.90
N ILE A 150 13.59 -8.28 5.54
CA ILE A 150 12.12 -8.37 5.37
C ILE A 150 11.43 -7.53 6.44
#